data_AF-A0A923QDP4-F1
#
_entry.id   AF-A0A923QDP4-F1
#
_cell.length_a   1.000
_cell.length_b   1.000
_cell.length_c   1.000
_cell.angle_alpha   90.00
_cell.angle_beta   90.00
_cell.angle_gamma   90.00
#
_symmetry.space_group_name_H-M   'P 1'
#
loop_
_entity.id
_entity.type
_entity.pdbx_description
1 polymer ?
#
loop_
_entity_poly.entity_id
_entity_poly.type
_entity_poly.pdbx_seq_one_letter_code
_entity_poly.pdbx_strand_id
1 'polypeptide(L)' 'MKFVALIPVTLLAVTALGGCVVAPPVVRPVVRPVYVAPAGVVYVEPTYVVPAPGYVWAYHPRYGWGYRHPQYGWHRGWY' A
#
# COMPACT_ATOMS: atom_id res chain seq x y z
N MET A 1 -54.80 19.58 0.49
CA MET A 1 -53.70 19.73 1.48
C MET A 1 -53.27 18.38 2.08
N LYS A 2 -53.03 17.35 1.26
CA LYS A 2 -52.71 15.98 1.74
C LYS A 2 -51.37 15.41 1.20
N PHE A 3 -50.76 16.08 0.23
CA PHE A 3 -49.52 15.62 -0.43
C PHE A 3 -48.22 16.06 0.29
N VAL A 4 -48.30 17.04 1.19
CA VAL A 4 -47.13 17.58 1.89
C VAL A 4 -46.61 16.64 2.99
N ALA A 5 -47.48 15.79 3.55
CA ALA A 5 -47.14 14.89 4.66
C ALA A 5 -46.42 13.60 4.25
N LEU A 6 -46.38 13.25 2.95
CA LEU A 6 -45.74 12.02 2.46
C LEU A 6 -44.23 12.18 2.23
N ILE A 7 -43.75 13.40 2.05
CA ILE A 7 -42.36 13.74 1.73
C ILE A 7 -41.40 13.52 2.92
N PRO A 8 -41.72 13.88 4.18
CA PRO A 8 -40.77 13.69 5.28
C PRO A 8 -40.61 12.22 5.69
N VAL A 9 -41.63 11.40 5.49
CA VAL A 9 -41.63 9.98 5.90
C VAL A 9 -40.74 9.14 5.00
N THR A 10 -40.70 9.43 3.69
CA THR A 10 -39.84 8.72 2.75
C THR A 10 -38.36 9.09 2.93
N LEU A 11 -38.04 10.34 3.27
CA LEU A 11 -36.66 10.75 3.53
C LEU A 11 -36.05 10.05 4.75
N LEU A 12 -36.83 9.85 5.82
CA LEU A 12 -36.38 9.20 7.05
C LEU A 12 -36.12 7.69 6.86
N ALA A 13 -36.85 7.04 5.96
CA ALA A 13 -36.70 5.63 5.67
C ALA A 13 -35.41 5.32 4.89
N VAL A 14 -34.97 6.24 4.01
CA VAL A 14 -33.75 6.05 3.20
C VAL A 14 -32.49 6.18 4.05
N THR A 15 -32.49 7.05 5.06
CA THR A 15 -31.34 7.22 5.96
C THR A 15 -31.19 6.08 6.97
N ALA A 16 -32.29 5.46 7.41
CA ALA A 16 -32.28 4.32 8.32
C ALA A 16 -31.74 3.02 7.66
N LEU A 17 -31.79 2.92 6.33
CA LEU A 17 -31.28 1.79 5.55
C LEU A 17 -29.84 2.00 5.05
N GLY A 18 -29.24 3.16 5.32
CA GLY A 18 -27.86 3.49 4.96
C GLY A 18 -26.85 2.81 5.89
N GLY A 19 -26.68 1.50 5.76
CA GLY A 19 -25.62 0.77 6.46
C GLY A 19 -24.23 1.24 6.00
N CYS A 20 -23.33 1.48 6.95
CA CYS A 20 -21.93 1.75 6.64
C CYS A 20 -21.34 0.51 5.95
N VAL A 21 -21.05 0.59 4.64
CA VAL A 21 -20.31 -0.45 3.94
C VAL A 21 -18.88 -0.42 4.47
N VAL A 22 -18.57 -1.33 5.40
CA VAL A 22 -17.21 -1.59 5.82
C VAL A 22 -16.54 -2.36 4.70
N ALA A 23 -15.87 -1.63 3.79
CA ALA A 23 -15.02 -2.25 2.80
C ALA A 23 -13.86 -2.96 3.54
N PRO A 24 -13.63 -4.26 3.29
CA PRO A 24 -12.48 -4.95 3.88
C PRO A 24 -11.19 -4.23 3.46
N PRO A 25 -10.19 -4.15 4.34
CA PRO A 25 -8.91 -3.55 3.98
C PRO A 25 -8.38 -4.25 2.73
N VAL A 26 -8.11 -3.47 1.69
CA VAL A 26 -7.51 -3.99 0.45
C VAL A 26 -6.10 -4.44 0.79
N VAL A 27 -5.95 -5.72 1.14
CA VAL A 27 -4.65 -6.37 1.26
C VAL A 27 -4.12 -6.53 -0.15
N ARG A 28 -3.33 -5.56 -0.61
CA ARG A 28 -2.60 -5.71 -1.86
C ARG A 28 -1.63 -6.89 -1.69
N PRO A 29 -1.62 -7.87 -2.60
CA PRO A 29 -0.60 -8.91 -2.58
C PRO A 29 0.76 -8.21 -2.58
N VAL A 30 1.63 -8.56 -1.63
CA VAL A 30 3.03 -8.16 -1.68
C VAL A 30 3.64 -8.94 -2.83
N VAL A 31 3.54 -8.40 -4.04
CA VAL A 31 4.31 -8.85 -5.19
C VAL A 31 5.76 -8.54 -4.83
N ARG A 32 6.48 -9.53 -4.30
CA ARG A 32 7.93 -9.40 -4.12
C ARG A 32 8.52 -9.39 -5.52
N PRO A 33 9.07 -8.26 -6.02
CA PRO A 33 9.86 -8.33 -7.23
C PRO A 33 10.99 -9.32 -6.97
N VAL A 34 11.08 -10.37 -7.78
CA VAL A 34 12.21 -11.31 -7.73
C VAL A 34 13.41 -10.54 -8.24
N TYR A 35 14.09 -9.85 -7.32
CA TYR A 35 15.32 -9.16 -7.63
C TYR A 35 16.42 -10.19 -7.79
N VAL A 36 17.02 -10.25 -8.99
CA VAL A 36 18.13 -11.14 -9.29
C VAL A 36 19.41 -10.49 -8.79
N ALA A 37 20.09 -11.16 -7.87
CA ALA A 37 21.40 -10.71 -7.40
C ALA A 37 22.41 -10.69 -8.56
N PRO A 38 23.31 -9.70 -8.62
CA PRO A 38 24.42 -9.71 -9.58
C PRO A 38 25.28 -10.98 -9.44
N ALA A 39 25.97 -11.36 -10.52
CA ALA A 39 26.85 -12.53 -10.49
C ALA A 39 27.91 -12.41 -9.38
N GLY A 40 28.11 -13.48 -8.62
CA GLY A 40 29.05 -13.50 -7.49
C GLY A 40 28.53 -12.86 -6.19
N VAL A 41 27.31 -12.32 -6.18
CA VAL A 41 26.67 -11.77 -4.99
C VAL A 41 25.61 -12.74 -4.47
N VAL A 42 25.75 -13.16 -3.22
CA VAL A 42 24.72 -13.95 -2.53
C VAL A 42 23.54 -13.05 -2.19
N TYR A 43 22.32 -13.51 -2.49
CA TYR A 43 21.11 -12.85 -2.04
C TYR A 43 21.00 -12.94 -0.51
N VAL A 44 20.84 -11.77 0.13
CA VAL A 44 20.55 -11.67 1.57
C VAL A 44 19.16 -11.08 1.69
N GLU A 45 18.28 -11.74 2.45
CA GLU A 45 16.91 -11.26 2.63
C GLU A 45 16.84 -9.94 3.43
N PRO A 46 15.75 -9.15 3.29
CA PRO A 46 15.58 -7.93 4.06
C PRO A 46 15.62 -8.17 5.57
N THR A 47 16.49 -7.44 6.26
CA THR A 47 16.65 -7.51 7.73
C THR A 47 15.84 -6.47 8.49
N TYR A 48 15.10 -5.62 7.79
CA TYR A 48 14.27 -4.56 8.36
C TYR A 48 13.06 -4.25 7.46
N VAL A 49 12.10 -3.51 8.00
CA VAL A 49 10.84 -3.20 7.31
C VAL A 49 11.05 -2.34 6.06
N VAL A 50 10.16 -2.50 5.08
CA VAL A 50 10.10 -1.65 3.90
C VAL A 50 9.81 -0.20 4.34
N PRO A 51 10.62 0.81 3.94
CA PRO A 51 10.47 2.18 4.43
C PRO A 51 9.16 2.85 4.03
N ALA A 52 8.71 2.63 2.80
CA ALA A 52 7.47 3.15 2.23
C ALA A 52 7.10 2.36 0.95
N PRO A 53 5.87 2.52 0.42
CA PRO A 53 5.51 1.95 -0.87
C PRO A 53 6.50 2.35 -1.99
N GLY A 54 6.79 1.42 -2.90
CA GLY A 54 7.67 1.66 -4.06
C GLY A 54 9.16 1.37 -3.82
N TYR A 55 9.58 1.18 -2.56
CA TYR A 55 10.94 0.71 -2.27
C TYR A 55 11.08 -0.78 -2.60
N VAL A 56 12.15 -1.12 -3.33
CA VAL A 56 12.50 -2.50 -3.68
C VAL A 56 13.81 -2.91 -3.02
N TRP A 57 13.92 -4.18 -2.65
CA TRP A 57 15.17 -4.73 -2.11
C TRP A 57 16.16 -4.95 -3.24
N ALA A 58 17.34 -4.34 -3.14
CA ALA A 58 18.34 -4.32 -4.20
C ALA A 58 19.77 -4.34 -3.65
N TYR A 59 20.72 -4.73 -4.50
CA TYR A 59 22.14 -4.74 -4.15
C TYR A 59 22.83 -3.42 -4.51
N HIS A 60 23.47 -2.80 -3.53
CA HIS A 60 24.35 -1.64 -3.68
C HIS A 60 25.82 -2.09 -3.70
N PRO A 61 26.62 -1.74 -4.72
CA PRO A 61 28.02 -2.21 -4.83
C PRO A 61 28.90 -1.89 -3.60
N ARG A 62 28.72 -0.70 -3.02
CA ARG A 62 29.47 -0.25 -1.83
C ARG A 62 28.91 -0.70 -0.47
N TYR A 63 27.59 -0.72 -0.30
CA TYR A 63 26.95 -0.91 1.01
C TYR A 63 26.22 -2.26 1.15
N GLY A 64 26.19 -3.08 0.10
CA GLY A 64 25.49 -4.36 0.09
C GLY A 64 23.98 -4.21 -0.07
N TRP A 65 23.21 -5.06 0.60
CA TRP A 65 21.76 -5.15 0.42
C TRP A 65 20.98 -4.06 1.15
N GLY A 66 20.06 -3.40 0.43
CA GLY A 66 19.24 -2.32 0.97
C GLY A 66 17.99 -2.01 0.13
N TYR A 67 17.15 -1.10 0.64
CA TYR A 67 15.98 -0.63 -0.09
C TYR A 67 16.32 0.53 -1.03
N ARG A 68 15.89 0.44 -2.29
CA ARG A 68 16.03 1.48 -3.31
C ARG A 68 14.66 1.89 -3.83
N HIS A 69 14.41 3.19 -3.93
CA HIS A 69 13.28 3.76 -4.65
C HIS A 69 13.75 4.28 -6.01
N PRO A 70 13.00 4.04 -7.10
CA PRO A 70 13.40 4.51 -8.44
C PRO A 70 13.47 6.04 -8.52
N GLN A 71 12.63 6.77 -7.77
CA GLN A 71 12.60 8.24 -7.78
C GLN A 71 13.41 8.89 -6.64
N TYR A 72 13.55 8.22 -5.48
CA TYR A 72 14.17 8.81 -4.28
C TYR A 72 15.55 8.24 -3.98
N GLY A 73 16.02 7.28 -4.76
CA GLY A 73 17.32 6.65 -4.56
C GLY A 73 17.32 5.64 -3.41
N TRP A 74 18.49 5.43 -2.79
CA TRP A 74 18.63 4.45 -1.73
C TRP A 74 18.17 4.97 -0.37
N HIS A 75 17.54 4.08 0.38
CA HIS A 75 17.25 4.30 1.78
C HIS A 75 18.55 4.39 2.61
N ARG A 76 18.51 5.07 3.76
CA ARG A 76 19.66 5.33 4.66
C ARG A 76 20.76 6.23 4.08
N GLY A 77 20.47 7.00 3.02
CA GLY A 77 21.43 7.94 2.44
C GLY A 77 22.63 7.24 1.80
N TRP A 78 22.40 6.11 1.15
CA TRP A 78 23.44 5.40 0.40
C TRP A 78 23.57 6.02 -1.00
N TYR A 79 24.73 6.58 -1.31
CA TYR A 79 25.07 7.20 -2.60
C TYR A 79 26.28 6.51 -3.23
#